data_AF-A0A915MDF0-F1
#
_entry.id   AF-A0A915MDF0-F1
#
_cell.length_a   1.000
_cell.length_b   1.000
_cell.length_c   1.000
_cell.angle_alpha   90.00
_cell.angle_beta   90.00
_cell.angle_gamma   90.00
#
_symmetry.space_group_name_H-M   'P 1'
#
loop_
_entity.id
_entity.type
_entity.pdbx_description
1 polymer ?
#
loop_
_entity_poly.entity_id
_entity_poly.type
_entity_poly.pdbx_seq_one_letter_code
_entity_poly.pdbx_strand_id
1 'polypeptide(L)'
;MLTDQEKMETFAAFAEMKKNWEFDYLASLHKTAFEAGKWHGCTSFFVVHREFLKRAEIILRKINPNISMPYLDVTLDARLPNPADSILFTKEFIGSTDDKGNVIDGPCANFKTLQGDPCITRNVGKEGGRLINEDDVQWILSQPKLDHIMTYTVPGDKCPCEITNKWPEFVHGKAHTYFGGLMLDTALSAGDSCTFFPFHNFLNLVTPVLFEKWRYMHQTREQRCTEYPKDNPDCCPPDQYRNSSMYLMEPFLNCDGLKNEYNDNMYEYEDRSVYTCNATTECPSKYMFCDRSKDKPHCASKVKLGGNCTGFPPGTDVCWNGTLETTTLALPTTVTEESTMLPSTQSLPSAKGPSTSKIDDSETTKEPGVSTIQQANSASSITTPKALEPPNPPRHISKSPSSTSNPLPITVPGEMKKDLPNVAQADTTPLPSTATTFSKITSPNPIERKSTPTTKKVQNTTPCNPIKLSTREQISEYLRRLFGGKPKNKCKN
;
A
#
# COMPACT_ATOMS: atom_id res chain seq x y z
N MET A 1 -6.06 -6.13 -13.39
CA MET A 1 -4.59 -5.91 -13.32
C MET A 1 -4.25 -4.81 -14.31
N LEU A 2 -3.51 -3.77 -13.93
CA LEU A 2 -3.32 -2.59 -14.78
C LEU A 2 -2.66 -2.95 -16.12
N THR A 3 -3.20 -2.40 -17.21
CA THR A 3 -2.54 -2.35 -18.51
C THR A 3 -1.29 -1.45 -18.45
N ASP A 4 -0.44 -1.53 -19.48
CA ASP A 4 0.73 -0.65 -19.60
C ASP A 4 0.35 0.84 -19.59
N GLN A 5 -0.80 1.18 -20.19
CA GLN A 5 -1.32 2.55 -20.24
C GLN A 5 -1.77 3.04 -18.87
N GLU A 6 -2.64 2.28 -18.18
CA GLU A 6 -3.13 2.65 -16.84
C GLU A 6 -1.98 2.72 -15.82
N LYS A 7 -0.99 1.82 -15.93
CA LYS A 7 0.23 1.85 -15.12
C LYS A 7 1.05 3.12 -15.37
N MET A 8 1.23 3.50 -16.64
CA MET A 8 1.92 4.74 -17.01
C MET A 8 1.18 5.98 -16.50
N GLU A 9 -0.15 6.04 -16.67
CA GLU A 9 -0.98 7.16 -16.17
C GLU A 9 -0.96 7.26 -14.65
N THR A 10 -1.02 6.12 -13.95
CA THR A 10 -0.94 6.06 -12.48
C THR A 10 0.41 6.59 -11.99
N PHE A 11 1.51 6.15 -12.59
CA PHE A 11 2.85 6.62 -12.20
C PHE A 11 3.11 8.08 -12.59
N ALA A 12 2.55 8.57 -13.70
CA ALA A 12 2.59 9.98 -14.05
C ALA A 12 1.83 10.84 -13.01
N ALA A 13 0.66 10.40 -12.57
CA ALA A 13 -0.10 11.06 -11.51
C ALA A 13 0.62 11.01 -10.15
N PHE A 14 1.30 9.90 -9.83
CA PHE A 14 2.16 9.80 -8.62
C PHE A 14 3.32 10.81 -8.66
N ALA A 15 3.99 10.96 -9.81
CA ALA A 15 5.04 11.96 -9.97
C ALA A 15 4.52 13.39 -9.81
N GLU A 16 3.30 13.66 -10.30
CA GLU A 16 2.63 14.96 -10.13
C GLU A 16 2.20 15.23 -8.68
N MET A 17 1.64 14.24 -7.97
CA MET A 17 1.37 14.31 -6.51
C MET A 17 2.64 14.61 -5.71
N LYS A 18 3.77 14.03 -6.11
CA LYS A 18 5.07 14.28 -5.47
C LYS A 18 5.59 15.69 -5.74
N LYS A 19 5.56 16.11 -7.01
CA LYS A 19 5.93 17.45 -7.47
C LYS A 19 5.10 18.56 -6.81
N ASN A 20 3.83 18.30 -6.53
CA ASN A 20 2.91 19.25 -5.89
C ASN A 20 2.89 19.15 -4.35
N TRP A 21 3.83 18.41 -3.74
CA TRP A 21 3.95 18.18 -2.29
C TRP A 21 2.74 17.49 -1.63
N GLU A 22 1.79 16.96 -2.41
CA GLU A 22 0.60 16.31 -1.87
C GLU A 22 0.93 14.97 -1.21
N PHE A 23 1.89 14.22 -1.76
CA PHE A 23 2.44 13.03 -1.10
C PHE A 23 3.24 13.37 0.16
N ASP A 24 4.04 14.44 0.15
CA ASP A 24 4.82 14.88 1.33
C ASP A 24 3.92 15.37 2.46
N TYR A 25 2.85 16.08 2.14
CA TYR A 25 1.80 16.43 3.10
C TYR A 25 1.19 15.17 3.74
N LEU A 26 0.73 14.21 2.93
CA LEU A 26 0.16 12.95 3.43
C LEU A 26 1.16 12.18 4.30
N ALA A 27 2.42 12.11 3.88
CA ALA A 27 3.50 11.48 4.65
C ALA A 27 3.76 12.19 5.99
N SER A 28 3.66 13.53 6.02
CA SER A 28 3.80 14.31 7.26
C SER A 28 2.65 14.06 8.26
N LEU A 29 1.43 13.78 7.79
CA LEU A 29 0.30 13.39 8.64
C LEU A 29 0.54 12.03 9.29
N HIS A 30 0.95 11.04 8.49
CA HIS A 30 1.27 9.68 8.96
C HIS A 30 2.39 9.69 9.99
N LYS A 31 3.46 10.43 9.71
CA LYS A 31 4.56 10.70 10.66
C LYS A 31 4.05 11.28 11.98
N THR A 32 3.30 12.39 11.91
CA THR A 32 2.82 13.13 13.09
C THR A 32 1.89 12.26 13.95
N ALA A 33 1.02 11.48 13.32
CA ALA A 33 0.16 10.52 14.00
C ALA A 33 0.97 9.41 14.70
N PHE A 34 1.96 8.82 14.01
CA PHE A 34 2.80 7.80 14.61
C PHE A 34 3.64 8.34 15.78
N GLU A 35 4.26 9.52 15.63
CA GLU A 35 5.02 10.21 16.69
C GLU A 35 4.14 10.59 17.90
N ALA A 36 2.84 10.82 17.70
CA ALA A 36 1.84 11.01 18.75
C ALA A 36 1.31 9.70 19.39
N GLY A 37 1.76 8.52 18.93
CA GLY A 37 1.26 7.22 19.38
C GLY A 37 -0.17 6.95 18.92
N LYS A 38 -0.47 7.24 17.64
CA LYS A 38 -1.79 7.12 17.00
C LYS A 38 -1.71 6.29 15.72
N TRP A 39 -2.89 5.88 15.22
CA TRP A 39 -3.10 5.09 13.99
C TRP A 39 -2.44 3.68 13.97
N HIS A 40 -1.68 3.29 14.99
CA HIS A 40 -0.93 2.04 15.07
C HIS A 40 -0.99 1.47 16.49
N GLY A 41 -0.60 0.21 16.64
CA GLY A 41 -0.47 -0.45 17.93
C GLY A 41 -1.80 -0.92 18.54
N CYS A 42 -2.94 -0.58 17.93
CA CYS A 42 -4.26 -0.90 18.45
C CYS A 42 -5.39 -0.78 17.40
N THR A 43 -6.62 -0.86 17.88
CA THR A 43 -7.88 -1.09 17.15
C THR A 43 -8.19 -0.07 16.05
N SER A 44 -7.64 1.15 16.10
CA SER A 44 -7.92 2.16 15.07
C SER A 44 -7.17 1.93 13.76
N PHE A 45 -6.13 1.08 13.76
CA PHE A 45 -5.21 0.87 12.63
C PHE A 45 -5.89 0.86 11.26
N PHE A 46 -6.82 -0.06 11.03
CA PHE A 46 -7.51 -0.18 9.74
C PHE A 46 -8.43 1.00 9.42
N VAL A 47 -9.22 1.47 10.40
CA VAL A 47 -10.23 2.50 10.13
C VAL A 47 -9.61 3.87 9.82
N VAL A 48 -8.43 4.19 10.38
CA VAL A 48 -7.74 5.45 10.06
C VAL A 48 -6.94 5.35 8.76
N HIS A 49 -6.21 4.25 8.53
CA HIS A 49 -5.52 4.07 7.26
C HIS A 49 -6.49 4.03 6.05
N ARG A 50 -7.72 3.54 6.25
CA ARG A 50 -8.80 3.59 5.24
C ARG A 50 -9.19 5.02 4.85
N GLU A 51 -9.39 5.89 5.83
CA GLU A 51 -9.69 7.32 5.58
C GLU A 51 -8.49 8.03 4.94
N PHE A 52 -7.28 7.73 5.41
CA PHE A 52 -6.04 8.27 4.88
C PHE A 52 -5.86 7.94 3.38
N LEU A 53 -6.12 6.69 2.97
CA LEU A 53 -6.11 6.32 1.56
C LEU A 53 -7.26 6.92 0.76
N LYS A 54 -8.47 6.99 1.30
CA LYS A 54 -9.59 7.68 0.63
C LYS A 54 -9.19 9.13 0.28
N ARG A 55 -8.49 9.82 1.19
CA ARG A 55 -7.95 11.17 0.95
C ARG A 55 -6.84 11.16 -0.12
N ALA A 56 -5.91 10.21 -0.07
CA ALA A 56 -4.85 10.07 -1.10
C ALA A 56 -5.42 9.77 -2.50
N GLU A 57 -6.46 8.94 -2.60
CA GLU A 57 -7.12 8.62 -3.86
C GLU A 57 -7.98 9.78 -4.39
N ILE A 58 -8.67 10.53 -3.51
CA ILE A 58 -9.34 11.77 -3.92
C ILE A 58 -8.34 12.77 -4.52
N ILE A 59 -7.11 12.82 -3.99
CA ILE A 59 -6.03 13.63 -4.55
C ILE A 59 -5.56 13.08 -5.91
N LEU A 60 -5.34 11.77 -6.03
CA LEU A 60 -4.99 11.11 -7.30
C LEU A 60 -6.03 11.40 -8.40
N ARG A 61 -7.32 11.27 -8.07
CA ARG A 61 -8.45 11.53 -8.97
C ARG A 61 -8.65 13.01 -9.32
N LYS A 62 -8.04 13.97 -8.59
CA LYS A 62 -7.93 15.37 -9.02
C LYS A 62 -6.97 15.56 -10.21
N ILE A 63 -5.97 14.68 -10.35
CA ILE A 63 -4.95 14.77 -11.41
C ILE A 63 -5.41 13.98 -12.64
N ASN A 64 -5.93 12.77 -12.45
CA ASN A 64 -6.58 12.00 -13.50
C ASN A 64 -7.81 11.26 -12.91
N PRO A 65 -9.05 11.63 -13.29
CA PRO A 65 -10.25 11.04 -12.70
C PRO A 65 -10.54 9.60 -13.18
N ASN A 66 -9.81 9.10 -14.17
CA ASN A 66 -10.02 7.77 -14.75
C ASN A 66 -9.20 6.66 -14.06
N ILE A 67 -8.28 7.01 -13.16
CA ILE A 67 -7.46 6.05 -12.40
C ILE A 67 -7.92 5.96 -10.94
N SER A 68 -7.81 4.76 -10.37
CA SER A 68 -7.90 4.51 -8.94
C SER A 68 -6.52 4.44 -8.31
N MET A 69 -6.45 4.46 -6.97
CA MET A 69 -5.24 4.03 -6.28
C MET A 69 -5.06 2.53 -6.54
N PRO A 70 -3.93 2.05 -7.11
CA PRO A 70 -3.69 0.63 -7.33
C PRO A 70 -3.37 -0.08 -6.01
N TYR A 71 -3.50 -1.40 -5.96
CA TYR A 71 -3.00 -2.20 -4.84
C TYR A 71 -1.76 -3.01 -5.25
N LEU A 72 -0.83 -3.19 -4.30
CA LEU A 72 0.40 -3.94 -4.50
C LEU A 72 0.33 -5.31 -3.81
N ASP A 73 -0.12 -6.34 -4.54
CA ASP A 73 -0.25 -7.71 -4.03
C ASP A 73 1.10 -8.43 -3.89
N VAL A 74 1.75 -8.20 -2.75
CA VAL A 74 3.08 -8.75 -2.45
C VAL A 74 3.12 -10.29 -2.29
N THR A 75 1.98 -10.99 -2.27
CA THR A 75 2.01 -12.46 -2.19
C THR A 75 2.45 -13.09 -3.53
N LEU A 76 2.28 -12.37 -4.63
CA LEU A 76 2.77 -12.74 -5.97
C LEU A 76 4.30 -12.79 -6.01
N ASP A 77 4.96 -11.87 -5.30
CA ASP A 77 6.42 -11.82 -5.15
C ASP A 77 6.89 -12.86 -4.11
N ALA A 78 6.13 -13.03 -3.02
CA ALA A 78 6.41 -14.01 -1.97
C ALA A 78 6.37 -15.49 -2.42
N ARG A 79 5.98 -15.75 -3.68
CA ARG A 79 6.09 -17.06 -4.34
C ARG A 79 7.51 -17.39 -4.81
N LEU A 80 8.37 -16.39 -5.05
CA LEU A 80 9.70 -16.57 -5.61
C LEU A 80 10.69 -17.18 -4.60
N PRO A 81 11.75 -17.90 -5.07
CA PRO A 81 12.83 -18.38 -4.20
C PRO A 81 13.55 -17.24 -3.47
N ASN A 82 13.62 -16.08 -4.12
CA ASN A 82 14.06 -14.81 -3.55
C ASN A 82 13.09 -13.70 -4.02
N PRO A 83 12.17 -13.21 -3.18
CA PRO A 83 11.22 -12.18 -3.58
C PRO A 83 11.85 -10.84 -3.97
N ALA A 84 13.12 -10.58 -3.59
CA ALA A 84 13.84 -9.37 -3.99
C ALA A 84 14.22 -9.39 -5.47
N ASP A 85 14.15 -10.56 -6.11
CA ASP A 85 14.34 -10.74 -7.55
C ASP A 85 13.06 -10.54 -8.36
N SER A 86 11.94 -10.16 -7.74
CA SER A 86 10.74 -9.76 -8.47
C SER A 86 10.98 -8.57 -9.38
N ILE A 87 10.35 -8.60 -10.56
CA ILE A 87 10.14 -7.46 -11.48
C ILE A 87 9.50 -6.23 -10.80
N LEU A 88 8.85 -6.39 -9.64
CA LEU A 88 8.40 -5.27 -8.82
C LEU A 88 9.54 -4.27 -8.54
N PHE A 89 10.75 -4.78 -8.31
CA PHE A 89 11.94 -4.01 -7.92
C PHE A 89 12.80 -3.60 -9.14
N THR A 90 12.14 -3.16 -10.21
CA THR A 90 12.78 -2.63 -11.43
C THR A 90 12.06 -1.38 -11.95
N LYS A 91 12.68 -0.69 -12.92
CA LYS A 91 12.13 0.49 -13.62
C LYS A 91 10.73 0.30 -14.21
N GLU A 92 10.32 -0.94 -14.49
CA GLU A 92 8.99 -1.28 -15.00
C GLU A 92 7.88 -1.12 -13.95
N PHE A 93 8.23 -1.08 -12.66
CA PHE A 93 7.32 -0.92 -11.53
C PHE A 93 7.82 0.14 -10.53
N ILE A 94 8.19 -0.21 -9.28
CA ILE A 94 8.52 0.80 -8.26
C ILE A 94 10.00 1.26 -8.28
N GLY A 95 10.82 0.74 -9.20
CA GLY A 95 12.23 1.10 -9.36
C GLY A 95 13.20 0.15 -8.66
N SER A 96 14.38 -0.01 -9.26
CA SER A 96 15.52 -0.73 -8.71
C SER A 96 16.34 0.12 -7.73
N THR A 97 17.32 -0.48 -7.06
CA THR A 97 18.15 0.20 -6.05
C THR A 97 19.65 0.01 -6.26
N ASP A 98 20.45 0.99 -5.83
CA ASP A 98 21.91 0.87 -5.75
C ASP A 98 22.37 0.09 -4.50
N ASP A 99 23.69 -0.11 -4.36
CA ASP A 99 24.28 -0.81 -3.20
C ASP A 99 23.95 -0.16 -1.84
N LYS A 100 23.65 1.15 -1.84
CA LYS A 100 23.27 1.94 -0.65
C LYS A 100 21.77 1.92 -0.38
N GLY A 101 20.98 1.29 -1.26
CA GLY A 101 19.53 1.23 -1.19
C GLY A 101 18.80 2.43 -1.80
N ASN A 102 19.49 3.37 -2.46
CA ASN A 102 18.84 4.50 -3.14
C ASN A 102 18.01 3.98 -4.31
N VAL A 103 16.77 4.44 -4.49
CA VAL A 103 15.98 4.10 -5.68
C VAL A 103 16.49 4.92 -6.86
N ILE A 104 17.07 4.25 -7.88
CA ILE A 104 17.84 4.90 -8.95
C ILE A 104 17.17 4.92 -10.31
N ASP A 105 16.13 4.11 -10.53
CA ASP A 105 15.40 4.06 -11.80
C ASP A 105 13.87 3.96 -11.62
N GLY A 106 13.17 3.98 -12.76
CA GLY A 106 11.71 3.92 -12.79
C GLY A 106 11.02 5.23 -12.33
N PRO A 107 9.70 5.18 -12.12
CA PRO A 107 8.89 6.36 -11.81
C PRO A 107 9.18 6.97 -10.43
N CYS A 108 9.75 6.18 -9.51
CA CYS A 108 9.93 6.58 -8.11
C CYS A 108 11.31 7.20 -7.81
N ALA A 109 12.30 7.10 -8.71
CA ALA A 109 13.71 7.45 -8.42
C ALA A 109 13.94 8.88 -7.92
N ASN A 110 13.19 9.84 -8.46
CA ASN A 110 13.34 11.27 -8.16
C ASN A 110 12.50 11.74 -6.95
N PHE A 111 11.92 10.81 -6.19
CA PHE A 111 11.12 11.15 -5.01
C PHE A 111 12.08 11.57 -3.88
N LYS A 112 12.09 12.85 -3.52
CA LYS A 112 12.84 13.35 -2.36
C LYS A 112 12.18 12.92 -1.04
N THR A 113 12.96 12.85 0.02
CA THR A 113 12.46 12.47 1.35
C THR A 113 11.99 13.71 2.14
N LEU A 114 11.19 13.52 3.19
CA LEU A 114 10.78 14.61 4.11
C LEU A 114 11.97 15.23 4.87
N GLN A 115 13.11 14.53 4.89
CA GLN A 115 14.37 14.93 5.49
C GLN A 115 15.21 15.78 4.53
N GLY A 116 14.85 15.83 3.24
CA GLY A 116 15.57 16.55 2.19
C GLY A 116 16.58 15.72 1.40
N ASP A 117 16.67 14.40 1.63
CA ASP A 117 17.53 13.52 0.85
C ASP A 117 17.05 13.48 -0.62
N PRO A 118 17.96 13.35 -1.60
CA PRO A 118 17.63 13.52 -3.01
C PRO A 118 16.76 12.40 -3.60
N CYS A 119 16.69 11.24 -2.94
CA CYS A 119 15.95 10.05 -3.37
C CYS A 119 15.47 9.25 -2.16
N ILE A 120 14.38 8.52 -2.33
CA ILE A 120 13.88 7.51 -1.38
C ILE A 120 14.81 6.29 -1.33
N THR A 121 14.79 5.55 -0.23
CA THR A 121 15.61 4.35 -0.02
C THR A 121 14.81 3.10 0.29
N ARG A 122 15.28 1.94 -0.18
CA ARG A 122 14.78 0.59 0.10
C ARG A 122 15.93 -0.39 0.25
N ASN A 123 15.85 -1.28 1.23
CA ASN A 123 16.85 -2.31 1.52
C ASN A 123 16.22 -3.69 1.35
N VAL A 124 15.70 -3.94 0.14
CA VAL A 124 14.79 -5.07 -0.17
C VAL A 124 15.40 -6.41 0.27
N GLY A 125 14.73 -7.08 1.21
CA GLY A 125 15.13 -8.36 1.79
C GLY A 125 16.32 -8.33 2.76
N LYS A 126 17.00 -7.19 2.96
CA LYS A 126 18.24 -7.09 3.75
C LYS A 126 17.99 -6.96 5.26
N GLU A 127 16.86 -6.39 5.68
CA GLU A 127 16.59 -6.03 7.10
C GLU A 127 15.93 -7.17 7.93
N GLY A 128 15.86 -8.40 7.40
CA GLY A 128 15.28 -9.56 8.11
C GLY A 128 13.75 -9.64 8.11
N GLY A 129 13.07 -8.81 7.32
CA GLY A 129 11.63 -8.90 7.09
C GLY A 129 11.20 -10.07 6.19
N ARG A 130 9.89 -10.16 5.91
CA ARG A 130 9.35 -10.96 4.80
C ARG A 130 8.06 -10.35 4.26
N LEU A 131 7.80 -10.54 2.97
CA LEU A 131 6.51 -10.23 2.37
C LEU A 131 5.38 -11.09 2.95
N ILE A 132 4.15 -10.61 2.81
CA ILE A 132 2.92 -11.33 3.14
C ILE A 132 2.76 -12.49 2.17
N ASN A 133 2.34 -13.67 2.63
CA ASN A 133 2.13 -14.84 1.79
C ASN A 133 0.69 -15.39 1.89
N GLU A 134 0.34 -16.38 1.07
CA GLU A 134 -1.00 -16.98 1.11
C GLU A 134 -1.33 -17.63 2.46
N ASP A 135 -0.37 -18.17 3.22
CA ASP A 135 -0.63 -18.75 4.54
C ASP A 135 -1.03 -17.68 5.58
N ASP A 136 -0.53 -16.45 5.45
CA ASP A 136 -1.02 -15.31 6.22
C ASP A 136 -2.42 -14.90 5.77
N VAL A 137 -2.67 -14.83 4.45
CA VAL A 137 -3.98 -14.48 3.87
C VAL A 137 -5.05 -15.45 4.36
N GLN A 138 -4.83 -16.76 4.22
CA GLN A 138 -5.78 -17.78 4.68
C GLN A 138 -5.92 -17.81 6.21
N TRP A 139 -4.85 -17.52 6.97
CA TRP A 139 -4.95 -17.41 8.43
C TRP A 139 -5.79 -16.20 8.86
N ILE A 140 -5.59 -15.03 8.27
CA ILE A 140 -6.34 -13.82 8.61
C ILE A 140 -7.81 -13.97 8.16
N LEU A 141 -8.09 -14.56 6.98
CA LEU A 141 -9.46 -14.87 6.56
C LEU A 141 -10.18 -15.85 7.48
N SER A 142 -9.49 -16.78 8.14
CA SER A 142 -10.11 -17.82 8.97
C SER A 142 -10.32 -17.43 10.44
N GLN A 143 -10.03 -16.19 10.84
CA GLN A 143 -10.25 -15.77 12.23
C GLN A 143 -11.73 -15.59 12.56
N PRO A 144 -12.29 -16.19 13.62
CA PRO A 144 -13.73 -16.11 13.90
C PRO A 144 -14.17 -14.86 14.67
N LYS A 145 -13.26 -13.92 14.99
CA LYS A 145 -13.56 -12.74 15.83
C LYS A 145 -12.95 -11.45 15.30
N LEU A 146 -13.64 -10.34 15.53
CA LEU A 146 -13.19 -9.00 15.15
C LEU A 146 -11.90 -8.56 15.86
N ASP A 147 -11.70 -8.94 17.12
CA ASP A 147 -10.52 -8.62 17.93
C ASP A 147 -9.27 -9.45 17.56
N HIS A 148 -9.40 -10.45 16.69
CA HIS A 148 -8.29 -11.13 16.01
C HIS A 148 -7.89 -10.42 14.69
N ILE A 149 -8.68 -9.46 14.22
CA ILE A 149 -8.41 -8.62 13.03
C ILE A 149 -8.01 -7.21 13.47
N MET A 150 -8.95 -6.47 14.06
CA MET A 150 -8.77 -5.16 14.70
C MET A 150 -8.15 -5.37 16.08
N THR A 151 -6.83 -5.59 16.08
CA THR A 151 -6.08 -6.21 17.18
C THR A 151 -5.46 -5.18 18.13
N TYR A 152 -5.23 -5.60 19.37
CA TYR A 152 -4.44 -4.86 20.34
C TYR A 152 -2.98 -5.33 20.22
N THR A 153 -2.15 -4.70 19.39
CA THR A 153 -0.78 -5.18 19.09
C THR A 153 0.28 -4.63 20.04
N VAL A 154 0.04 -3.46 20.66
CA VAL A 154 0.83 -2.87 21.75
C VAL A 154 -0.02 -2.70 23.01
N PRO A 155 -0.58 -3.79 23.57
CA PRO A 155 -1.29 -3.75 24.82
C PRO A 155 -0.35 -3.41 25.98
N GLY A 156 -0.91 -2.77 27.00
CA GLY A 156 -0.28 -2.64 28.31
C GLY A 156 -0.26 -3.97 29.06
N ASP A 157 0.56 -4.04 30.11
CA ASP A 157 0.92 -5.27 30.84
C ASP A 157 -0.27 -6.00 31.52
N LYS A 158 -1.45 -5.39 31.52
CA LYS A 158 -2.69 -5.91 32.13
C LYS A 158 -3.73 -6.38 31.11
N CYS A 159 -3.47 -6.23 29.81
CA CYS A 159 -4.40 -6.68 28.78
C CYS A 159 -4.65 -8.20 28.88
N PRO A 160 -5.91 -8.67 28.91
CA PRO A 160 -6.23 -10.10 28.87
C PRO A 160 -6.16 -10.67 27.44
N CYS A 161 -5.30 -10.13 26.57
CA CYS A 161 -5.23 -10.45 25.15
C CYS A 161 -4.02 -11.34 24.81
N GLU A 162 -4.25 -12.37 23.99
CA GLU A 162 -3.20 -13.28 23.51
C GLU A 162 -2.49 -12.69 22.28
N ILE A 163 -1.25 -12.26 22.43
CA ILE A 163 -0.46 -11.70 21.32
C ILE A 163 0.06 -12.82 20.40
N THR A 164 -0.27 -12.76 19.12
CA THR A 164 0.29 -13.64 18.09
C THR A 164 1.00 -12.86 16.98
N ASN A 165 2.14 -13.38 16.52
CA ASN A 165 2.93 -12.80 15.43
C ASN A 165 2.25 -12.91 14.05
N LYS A 166 1.07 -13.54 13.96
CA LYS A 166 0.23 -13.62 12.76
C LYS A 166 -0.84 -12.51 12.66
N TRP A 167 -1.04 -11.70 13.70
CA TRP A 167 -2.00 -10.60 13.62
C TRP A 167 -1.68 -9.65 12.46
N PRO A 168 -2.69 -9.03 11.82
CA PRO A 168 -2.50 -8.32 10.56
C PRO A 168 -1.41 -7.23 10.60
N GLU A 169 -1.36 -6.42 11.65
CA GLU A 169 -0.35 -5.35 11.80
C GLU A 169 1.08 -5.90 12.00
N PHE A 170 1.26 -7.10 12.56
CA PHE A 170 2.58 -7.74 12.63
C PHE A 170 3.01 -8.37 11.29
N VAL A 171 2.05 -8.86 10.50
CA VAL A 171 2.31 -9.39 9.15
C VAL A 171 2.63 -8.24 8.18
N HIS A 172 1.87 -7.15 8.27
CA HIS A 172 2.13 -5.84 7.69
C HIS A 172 3.52 -5.31 8.05
N GLY A 173 3.86 -5.25 9.33
CA GLY A 173 5.15 -4.77 9.81
C GLY A 173 6.34 -5.56 9.25
N LYS A 174 6.25 -6.89 9.15
CA LYS A 174 7.29 -7.74 8.52
C LYS A 174 7.55 -7.38 7.06
N ALA A 175 6.54 -6.93 6.33
CA ALA A 175 6.67 -6.52 4.94
C ALA A 175 7.22 -5.08 4.81
N HIS A 176 6.90 -4.17 5.75
CA HIS A 176 7.64 -2.91 5.92
C HIS A 176 9.14 -3.17 6.13
N THR A 177 9.48 -4.07 7.06
CA THR A 177 10.86 -4.56 7.25
C THR A 177 11.45 -5.15 5.97
N TYR A 178 10.64 -5.84 5.16
CA TYR A 178 11.12 -6.46 3.92
C TYR A 178 11.49 -5.43 2.86
N PHE A 179 10.69 -4.37 2.66
CA PHE A 179 11.03 -3.28 1.77
C PHE A 179 12.29 -2.53 2.25
N GLY A 180 12.45 -2.37 3.57
CA GLY A 180 13.62 -1.74 4.17
C GLY A 180 13.75 -0.25 3.84
N GLY A 181 14.91 0.36 4.13
CA GLY A 181 15.14 1.79 3.87
C GLY A 181 14.10 2.68 4.59
N LEU A 182 13.44 3.60 3.88
CA LEU A 182 12.36 4.40 4.46
C LEU A 182 11.18 3.56 4.95
N MET A 183 10.84 2.48 4.24
CA MET A 183 9.71 1.61 4.62
C MET A 183 9.96 0.89 5.96
N LEU A 184 11.21 0.79 6.43
CA LEU A 184 11.56 0.21 7.73
C LEU A 184 11.08 1.08 8.91
N ASP A 185 11.15 2.41 8.80
CA ASP A 185 10.75 3.30 9.89
C ASP A 185 9.27 3.66 9.73
N THR A 186 8.42 3.21 10.66
CA THR A 186 6.98 3.50 10.61
C THR A 186 6.68 4.99 10.53
N ALA A 187 7.48 5.86 11.17
CA ALA A 187 7.31 7.31 11.13
C ALA A 187 7.60 7.91 9.74
N LEU A 188 8.43 7.26 8.93
CA LEU A 188 8.98 7.81 7.69
C LEU A 188 8.52 7.07 6.43
N SER A 189 7.94 5.88 6.61
CA SER A 189 7.57 4.95 5.55
C SER A 189 6.67 5.55 4.46
N ALA A 190 5.72 6.42 4.83
CA ALA A 190 4.87 7.13 3.87
C ALA A 190 5.64 8.09 2.94
N GLY A 191 6.90 8.42 3.25
CA GLY A 191 7.82 9.14 2.38
C GLY A 191 8.27 8.36 1.14
N ASP A 192 8.34 7.02 1.22
CA ASP A 192 8.35 6.16 0.02
C ASP A 192 6.91 6.01 -0.49
N SER A 193 6.29 7.12 -0.87
CA SER A 193 4.87 7.19 -1.22
C SER A 193 4.53 6.28 -2.41
N CYS A 194 5.51 6.07 -3.29
CA CYS A 194 5.42 5.19 -4.47
C CYS A 194 5.17 3.71 -4.10
N THR A 195 5.70 3.24 -2.97
CA THR A 195 5.43 1.89 -2.43
C THR A 195 4.38 1.93 -1.33
N PHE A 196 4.46 2.90 -0.42
CA PHE A 196 3.59 2.99 0.75
C PHE A 196 2.12 3.09 0.36
N PHE A 197 1.74 3.96 -0.58
CA PHE A 197 0.30 4.10 -0.89
C PHE A 197 -0.26 2.87 -1.60
N PRO A 198 0.38 2.26 -2.61
CA PRO A 198 -0.06 0.98 -3.17
C PRO A 198 0.01 -0.21 -2.19
N PHE A 199 1.00 -0.25 -1.29
CA PHE A 199 1.12 -1.31 -0.29
C PHE A 199 0.11 -1.12 0.83
N HIS A 200 -0.14 0.09 1.31
CA HIS A 200 -1.26 0.39 2.20
C HIS A 200 -2.59 0.21 1.49
N ASN A 201 -2.67 0.41 0.18
CA ASN A 201 -3.84 0.03 -0.60
C ASN A 201 -3.88 -1.47 -0.92
N PHE A 202 -2.84 -2.23 -0.52
CA PHE A 202 -2.84 -3.67 -0.26
C PHE A 202 -3.10 -4.01 1.22
N LEU A 203 -3.22 -3.06 2.16
CA LEU A 203 -3.41 -3.30 3.61
C LEU A 203 -4.77 -2.81 4.16
N ASN A 204 -5.22 -1.66 3.68
CA ASN A 204 -6.63 -1.41 3.47
C ASN A 204 -7.18 -2.26 2.30
N LEU A 205 -6.36 -3.14 1.69
CA LEU A 205 -6.78 -4.35 0.97
C LEU A 205 -6.36 -5.70 1.59
N VAL A 206 -5.61 -5.66 2.69
CA VAL A 206 -5.91 -6.44 3.90
C VAL A 206 -7.25 -5.93 4.51
N THR A 207 -8.11 -5.25 3.71
CA THR A 207 -9.48 -4.73 3.95
C THR A 207 -10.30 -4.46 2.63
N PRO A 208 -10.18 -5.19 1.48
CA PRO A 208 -11.21 -6.18 1.10
C PRO A 208 -10.71 -7.44 0.36
N VAL A 209 -9.46 -7.85 0.55
CA VAL A 209 -9.05 -9.27 0.45
C VAL A 209 -8.92 -9.89 1.83
N LEU A 210 -8.54 -9.11 2.85
CA LEU A 210 -8.65 -9.53 4.26
C LEU A 210 -9.78 -8.79 4.98
N PHE A 211 -9.57 -7.86 5.91
CA PHE A 211 -10.61 -7.32 6.80
C PHE A 211 -12.00 -7.10 6.15
N GLU A 212 -12.26 -6.26 5.14
CA GLU A 212 -13.61 -6.22 4.52
C GLU A 212 -14.04 -7.52 3.82
N LYS A 213 -13.16 -8.34 3.20
CA LYS A 213 -13.53 -9.68 2.71
C LYS A 213 -13.99 -10.56 3.86
N TRP A 214 -13.23 -10.51 4.95
CA TRP A 214 -13.53 -11.12 6.23
C TRP A 214 -14.84 -10.57 6.79
N ARG A 215 -15.14 -9.26 6.65
CA ARG A 215 -16.42 -8.67 7.04
C ARG A 215 -17.55 -9.18 6.13
N TYR A 216 -17.36 -9.26 4.81
CA TYR A 216 -18.28 -9.92 3.87
C TYR A 216 -18.50 -11.42 4.19
N MET A 217 -17.54 -12.09 4.84
CA MET A 217 -17.60 -13.50 5.22
C MET A 217 -18.13 -13.77 6.64
N HIS A 218 -17.97 -12.81 7.59
CA HIS A 218 -18.24 -13.00 9.02
C HIS A 218 -19.20 -11.96 9.64
N GLN A 219 -19.51 -10.86 8.93
CA GLN A 219 -20.40 -9.80 9.37
C GLN A 219 -21.55 -9.57 8.37
N THR A 220 -22.77 -9.43 8.87
CA THR A 220 -23.85 -8.84 8.07
C THR A 220 -23.54 -7.38 7.71
N ARG A 221 -24.24 -6.84 6.71
CA ARG A 221 -24.09 -5.44 6.27
C ARG A 221 -24.36 -4.41 7.39
N GLU A 222 -25.14 -4.77 8.41
CA GLU A 222 -25.36 -3.96 9.62
C GLU A 222 -24.23 -4.11 10.64
N GLN A 223 -23.81 -5.35 10.95
CA GLN A 223 -22.65 -5.62 11.81
C GLN A 223 -21.39 -4.89 11.34
N ARG A 224 -21.21 -4.74 10.01
CA ARG A 224 -20.15 -3.89 9.45
C ARG A 224 -20.16 -2.49 10.06
N CYS A 225 -21.19 -1.67 9.86
CA CYS A 225 -21.19 -0.28 10.36
C CYS A 225 -21.21 -0.16 11.90
N THR A 226 -21.47 -1.23 12.63
CA THR A 226 -21.74 -1.18 14.08
C THR A 226 -20.61 -1.76 14.92
N GLU A 227 -20.12 -2.96 14.61
CA GLU A 227 -19.15 -3.70 15.41
C GLU A 227 -17.75 -3.06 15.39
N TYR A 228 -17.21 -2.86 16.59
CA TYR A 228 -15.85 -2.42 16.87
C TYR A 228 -15.34 -3.20 18.09
N PRO A 229 -14.03 -3.44 18.25
CA PRO A 229 -13.50 -4.03 19.48
C PRO A 229 -13.90 -3.23 20.74
N LYS A 230 -13.92 -3.88 21.90
CA LYS A 230 -14.37 -3.23 23.14
C LYS A 230 -13.33 -2.27 23.68
N ASP A 231 -13.74 -1.02 23.90
CA ASP A 231 -13.00 0.00 24.64
C ASP A 231 -12.45 -0.58 25.96
N ASN A 232 -11.12 -0.65 26.09
CA ASN A 232 -10.45 -1.17 27.29
C ASN A 232 -9.10 -0.45 27.55
N PRO A 233 -8.94 0.25 28.69
CA PRO A 233 -7.77 1.09 28.95
C PRO A 233 -6.49 0.29 29.29
N ASP A 234 -6.61 -0.98 29.68
CA ASP A 234 -5.45 -1.85 29.86
C ASP A 234 -4.92 -2.38 28.50
N CYS A 235 -5.73 -2.32 27.45
CA CYS A 235 -5.39 -2.78 26.10
C CYS A 235 -5.00 -1.65 25.14
N CYS A 236 -5.62 -0.46 25.26
CA CYS A 236 -5.68 0.52 24.20
C CYS A 236 -5.82 1.96 24.75
N PRO A 237 -5.15 2.98 24.17
CA PRO A 237 -5.37 4.36 24.57
C PRO A 237 -6.76 4.86 24.12
N PRO A 238 -7.48 5.69 24.91
CA PRO A 238 -8.86 6.09 24.60
C PRO A 238 -9.08 6.78 23.25
N ASP A 239 -8.06 7.42 22.68
CA ASP A 239 -8.14 8.02 21.34
C ASP A 239 -8.33 6.98 20.21
N GLN A 240 -8.04 5.70 20.44
CA GLN A 240 -8.30 4.62 19.49
C GLN A 240 -9.63 3.86 19.74
N TYR A 241 -10.47 4.34 20.67
CA TYR A 241 -11.80 3.78 20.94
C TYR A 241 -12.82 4.08 19.84
N ARG A 242 -13.91 3.32 19.80
CA ARG A 242 -14.92 3.36 18.73
C ARG A 242 -15.41 4.77 18.40
N ASN A 243 -15.79 5.52 19.43
CA ASN A 243 -16.47 6.82 19.31
C ASN A 243 -15.52 8.01 19.51
N SER A 244 -14.20 7.77 19.57
CA SER A 244 -13.19 8.83 19.67
C SER A 244 -12.91 9.46 18.31
N SER A 245 -12.47 10.72 18.33
CA SER A 245 -12.10 11.45 17.11
C SER A 245 -10.92 10.78 16.41
N MET A 246 -11.03 10.64 15.10
CA MET A 246 -9.99 10.09 14.24
C MET A 246 -8.90 11.16 14.08
N TYR A 247 -7.80 11.02 14.84
CA TYR A 247 -6.74 12.01 14.96
C TYR A 247 -6.15 12.46 13.62
N LEU A 248 -6.09 13.78 13.36
CA LEU A 248 -5.70 14.41 12.08
C LEU A 248 -6.61 14.06 10.88
N MET A 249 -7.77 13.47 11.16
CA MET A 249 -8.82 13.13 10.20
C MET A 249 -10.17 13.73 10.61
N GLU A 250 -10.15 14.83 11.36
CA GLU A 250 -11.35 15.56 11.78
C GLU A 250 -12.23 15.95 10.56
N PRO A 251 -13.57 16.02 10.71
CA PRO A 251 -14.35 15.81 11.93
C PRO A 251 -14.72 14.33 12.21
N PHE A 252 -14.13 13.36 11.51
CA PHE A 252 -14.53 11.96 11.62
C PHE A 252 -14.18 11.34 12.99
N LEU A 253 -14.95 10.32 13.37
CA LEU A 253 -14.68 9.40 14.49
C LEU A 253 -14.10 8.08 13.97
N ASN A 254 -13.41 7.31 14.82
CA ASN A 254 -12.86 6.00 14.42
C ASN A 254 -13.92 5.06 13.82
N CYS A 255 -15.17 5.08 14.33
CA CYS A 255 -16.26 4.30 13.76
C CYS A 255 -16.71 4.74 12.36
N ASP A 256 -16.40 5.96 11.91
CA ASP A 256 -16.75 6.38 10.54
C ASP A 256 -15.98 5.58 9.49
N GLY A 257 -14.78 5.09 9.79
CA GLY A 257 -14.02 4.18 8.90
C GLY A 257 -14.65 2.78 8.74
N LEU A 258 -15.67 2.45 9.54
CA LEU A 258 -16.46 1.21 9.38
C LEU A 258 -17.52 1.30 8.28
N LYS A 259 -17.89 2.52 7.84
CA LYS A 259 -19.04 2.77 6.95
C LYS A 259 -18.96 1.98 5.65
N ASN A 260 -20.08 1.35 5.26
CA ASN A 260 -20.22 0.68 3.97
C ASN A 260 -20.09 1.70 2.82
N GLU A 261 -20.41 2.96 3.09
CA GLU A 261 -20.46 4.06 2.13
C GLU A 261 -19.13 4.31 1.39
N TYR A 262 -17.98 3.84 1.91
CA TYR A 262 -16.71 3.81 1.18
C TYR A 262 -16.80 2.84 -0.02
N ASN A 263 -17.32 1.64 0.21
CA ASN A 263 -17.50 0.65 -0.85
C ASN A 263 -18.72 0.94 -1.74
N ASP A 264 -19.79 1.51 -1.17
CA ASP A 264 -20.99 1.80 -1.95
C ASP A 264 -20.82 3.01 -2.90
N ASN A 265 -19.90 3.96 -2.60
CA ASN A 265 -19.82 5.25 -3.31
C ASN A 265 -18.43 5.70 -3.77
N MET A 266 -17.31 5.14 -3.26
CA MET A 266 -15.94 5.63 -3.58
C MET A 266 -15.13 4.63 -4.41
N TYR A 267 -15.10 3.36 -3.99
CA TYR A 267 -14.29 2.31 -4.62
C TYR A 267 -14.88 0.91 -4.42
N GLU A 268 -14.75 0.07 -5.45
CA GLU A 268 -14.67 -1.38 -5.30
C GLU A 268 -13.27 -1.85 -5.73
N TYR A 269 -12.94 -3.11 -5.49
CA TYR A 269 -11.65 -3.68 -5.85
C TYR A 269 -11.84 -4.99 -6.62
N GLU A 270 -11.05 -5.16 -7.68
CA GLU A 270 -10.98 -6.40 -8.45
C GLU A 270 -10.46 -7.54 -7.56
N ASP A 271 -11.25 -8.61 -7.43
CA ASP A 271 -10.94 -9.74 -6.56
C ASP A 271 -9.75 -10.54 -7.10
N ARG A 272 -8.77 -10.86 -6.25
CA ARG A 272 -7.56 -11.62 -6.60
C ARG A 272 -7.83 -12.96 -7.28
N SER A 273 -9.01 -13.55 -7.09
CA SER A 273 -9.44 -14.77 -7.78
C SER A 273 -9.53 -14.64 -9.31
N VAL A 274 -9.54 -13.43 -9.88
CA VAL A 274 -9.42 -13.26 -11.34
C VAL A 274 -7.98 -13.44 -11.85
N TYR A 275 -6.98 -13.41 -10.97
CA TYR A 275 -5.56 -13.64 -11.29
C TYR A 275 -5.12 -15.07 -11.02
N THR A 276 -5.99 -16.05 -11.25
CA THR A 276 -5.67 -17.47 -11.14
C THR A 276 -5.12 -18.03 -12.46
N CYS A 277 -4.24 -19.02 -12.35
CA CYS A 277 -3.84 -19.89 -13.45
C CYS A 277 -4.09 -21.36 -13.06
N ASN A 278 -4.01 -22.28 -14.03
CA ASN A 278 -4.17 -23.72 -13.76
C ASN A 278 -3.24 -24.56 -14.66
N ALA A 279 -3.48 -25.86 -14.80
CA ALA A 279 -2.66 -26.74 -15.62
C ALA A 279 -2.64 -26.39 -17.13
N THR A 280 -3.64 -25.67 -17.64
CA THR A 280 -3.78 -25.32 -19.07
C THR A 280 -3.95 -23.82 -19.33
N THR A 281 -4.26 -22.99 -18.32
CA THR A 281 -4.29 -21.52 -18.45
C THR A 281 -3.06 -20.87 -17.84
N GLU A 282 -2.53 -19.85 -18.52
CA GLU A 282 -1.52 -18.93 -17.99
C GLU A 282 -2.14 -17.76 -17.23
N CYS A 283 -1.29 -16.97 -16.58
CA CYS A 283 -1.67 -15.75 -15.87
C CYS A 283 -2.10 -14.63 -16.84
N PRO A 284 -3.07 -13.78 -16.47
CA PRO A 284 -3.64 -12.75 -17.35
C PRO A 284 -2.72 -11.53 -17.60
N SER A 285 -1.44 -11.59 -17.23
CA SER A 285 -0.49 -10.49 -17.46
C SER A 285 0.92 -11.02 -17.79
N LYS A 286 1.55 -10.39 -18.79
CA LYS A 286 2.94 -10.64 -19.22
C LYS A 286 3.99 -10.46 -18.12
N TYR A 287 3.62 -9.77 -17.03
CA TYR A 287 4.48 -9.51 -15.87
C TYR A 287 4.44 -10.64 -14.81
N MET A 288 3.62 -11.66 -15.05
CA MET A 288 3.43 -12.82 -14.18
C MET A 288 3.74 -14.11 -14.94
N PHE A 289 3.92 -15.21 -14.21
CA PHE A 289 3.93 -16.57 -14.75
C PHE A 289 3.12 -17.50 -13.84
N CYS A 290 2.66 -18.63 -14.37
CA CYS A 290 1.97 -19.63 -13.55
C CYS A 290 2.96 -20.50 -12.77
N ASP A 291 3.07 -20.28 -11.46
CA ASP A 291 3.77 -21.18 -10.55
C ASP A 291 3.00 -22.50 -10.43
N ARG A 292 3.51 -23.54 -11.09
CA ARG A 292 3.03 -24.93 -11.03
C ARG A 292 3.97 -25.84 -10.23
N SER A 293 4.82 -25.29 -9.35
CA SER A 293 5.75 -26.07 -8.50
C SER A 293 5.07 -26.74 -7.30
N LYS A 294 3.80 -26.43 -7.02
CA LYS A 294 3.03 -26.85 -5.84
C LYS A 294 1.64 -27.35 -6.23
N ASP A 295 1.01 -28.15 -5.38
CA ASP A 295 -0.29 -28.82 -5.59
C ASP A 295 -1.43 -27.93 -6.11
N LYS A 296 -1.37 -26.62 -5.81
CA LYS A 296 -2.28 -25.59 -6.32
C LYS A 296 -1.50 -24.58 -7.16
N PRO A 297 -1.65 -24.61 -8.49
CA PRO A 297 -1.15 -23.57 -9.38
C PRO A 297 -1.61 -22.17 -8.95
N HIS A 298 -0.75 -21.18 -9.12
CA HIS A 298 -1.02 -19.79 -8.76
C HIS A 298 -0.15 -18.85 -9.57
N CYS A 299 -0.59 -17.62 -9.77
CA CYS A 299 0.26 -16.62 -10.41
C CYS A 299 1.36 -16.12 -9.47
N ALA A 300 2.55 -15.90 -10.02
CA ALA A 300 3.70 -15.32 -9.35
C ALA A 300 4.28 -14.20 -10.22
N SER A 301 4.91 -13.19 -9.59
CA SER A 301 5.60 -12.12 -10.31
C SER A 301 6.81 -12.66 -11.08
N LYS A 302 7.05 -12.20 -12.31
CA LYS A 302 8.25 -12.60 -13.06
C LYS A 302 9.54 -12.14 -12.37
N VAL A 303 10.61 -12.90 -12.61
CA VAL A 303 11.95 -12.65 -12.06
C VAL A 303 12.71 -11.67 -12.96
N LYS A 304 13.31 -10.63 -12.36
CA LYS A 304 14.13 -9.62 -13.06
C LYS A 304 15.44 -10.21 -13.60
N LEU A 305 16.06 -9.51 -14.55
CA LEU A 305 17.37 -9.87 -15.08
C LEU A 305 18.42 -10.01 -13.97
N GLY A 306 19.19 -11.11 -14.00
CA GLY A 306 20.17 -11.46 -12.96
C GLY A 306 19.58 -12.10 -11.69
N GLY A 307 18.25 -12.21 -11.58
CA GLY A 307 17.56 -12.84 -10.45
C GLY A 307 17.42 -14.36 -10.56
N ASN A 308 17.05 -15.02 -9.45
CA ASN A 308 16.92 -16.47 -9.39
C ASN A 308 15.59 -17.00 -10.02
N CYS A 309 15.63 -17.38 -11.29
CA CYS A 309 14.51 -18.02 -12.00
C CYS A 309 14.35 -19.54 -11.75
N THR A 310 15.08 -20.16 -10.81
CA THR A 310 15.06 -21.62 -10.60
C THR A 310 13.96 -22.07 -9.62
N GLY A 311 13.76 -23.39 -9.46
CA GLY A 311 12.78 -23.97 -8.53
C GLY A 311 11.38 -24.23 -9.12
N PHE A 312 11.17 -23.89 -10.39
CA PHE A 312 9.90 -24.09 -11.11
C PHE A 312 10.00 -25.22 -12.15
N PRO A 313 8.87 -25.75 -12.65
CA PRO A 313 8.89 -26.83 -13.65
C PRO A 313 9.63 -26.45 -14.94
N PRO A 314 10.35 -27.39 -15.60
CA PRO A 314 11.05 -27.11 -16.86
C PRO A 314 10.13 -26.52 -17.93
N GLY A 315 10.60 -25.49 -18.63
CA GLY A 315 9.83 -24.78 -19.66
C GLY A 315 8.89 -23.67 -19.12
N THR A 316 8.85 -23.42 -17.81
CA THR A 316 8.10 -22.29 -17.24
C THR A 316 8.79 -20.96 -17.60
N ASP A 317 8.01 -20.00 -18.11
CA ASP A 317 8.48 -18.66 -18.53
C ASP A 317 8.64 -17.70 -17.32
N VAL A 318 9.59 -18.02 -16.44
CA VAL A 318 9.80 -17.35 -15.15
C VAL A 318 10.48 -15.98 -15.26
N CYS A 319 11.45 -15.83 -16.17
CA CYS A 319 12.28 -14.64 -16.27
C CYS A 319 11.60 -13.52 -17.09
N TRP A 320 11.88 -12.27 -16.74
CA TRP A 320 11.51 -11.08 -17.51
C TRP A 320 12.63 -10.70 -18.49
N ASN A 321 12.31 -10.67 -19.78
CA ASN A 321 13.21 -10.27 -20.88
C ASN A 321 14.57 -11.00 -20.92
N GLY A 322 14.64 -12.23 -20.43
CA GLY A 322 15.84 -13.08 -20.45
C GLY A 322 15.49 -14.55 -20.39
N THR A 323 16.47 -15.40 -20.69
CA THR A 323 16.35 -16.87 -20.65
C THR A 323 17.15 -17.45 -19.48
N LEU A 324 16.68 -18.56 -18.92
CA LEU A 324 17.49 -19.40 -18.03
C LEU A 324 18.70 -19.96 -18.79
N GLU A 325 19.90 -19.45 -18.50
CA GLU A 325 21.13 -20.16 -18.87
C GLU A 325 21.22 -21.46 -18.06
N THR A 326 20.93 -22.59 -18.69
CA THR A 326 21.14 -23.90 -18.07
C THR A 326 22.64 -24.15 -17.93
N THR A 327 23.16 -24.05 -16.71
CA THR A 327 24.56 -24.35 -16.36
C THR A 327 24.85 -25.85 -16.39
N THR A 328 24.68 -26.48 -17.56
CA THR A 328 25.40 -27.71 -17.88
C THR A 328 26.88 -27.35 -18.03
N LEU A 329 27.76 -27.96 -17.23
CA LEU A 329 29.20 -27.85 -17.44
C LEU A 329 29.59 -28.58 -18.74
N ALA A 330 29.60 -27.83 -19.84
CA ALA A 330 30.47 -28.10 -20.98
C ALA A 330 31.65 -27.12 -20.91
N LEU A 331 32.87 -27.60 -21.13
CA LEU A 331 34.05 -26.72 -21.15
C LEU A 331 33.94 -25.74 -22.33
N PRO A 332 34.48 -24.51 -22.22
CA PRO A 332 34.41 -23.53 -23.29
C PRO A 332 35.26 -23.97 -24.49
N THR A 333 34.61 -24.55 -25.50
CA THR A 333 35.20 -24.65 -26.84
C THR A 333 35.31 -23.23 -27.40
N THR A 334 36.54 -22.76 -27.62
CA THR A 334 36.82 -21.42 -28.14
C THR A 334 36.15 -21.19 -29.50
N VAL A 335 35.29 -20.17 -29.57
CA VAL A 335 34.85 -19.59 -30.85
C VAL A 335 35.56 -18.23 -30.98
N THR A 336 36.21 -18.03 -32.13
CA THR A 336 37.01 -16.84 -32.43
C THR A 336 36.14 -15.61 -32.69
N GLU A 337 36.61 -14.44 -32.28
CA GLU A 337 36.09 -13.17 -32.78
C GLU A 337 36.29 -13.07 -34.29
N GLU A 338 35.27 -12.66 -35.05
CA GLU A 338 35.44 -12.17 -36.41
C GLU A 338 34.76 -10.80 -36.55
N SER A 339 35.59 -9.75 -36.56
CA SER A 339 35.15 -8.37 -36.68
C SER A 339 34.83 -8.02 -38.13
N THR A 340 33.62 -7.53 -38.38
CA THR A 340 33.25 -6.91 -39.67
C THR A 340 32.65 -5.52 -39.44
N MET A 341 33.04 -4.55 -40.28
CA MET A 341 32.80 -3.12 -40.06
C MET A 341 31.55 -2.58 -40.77
N LEU A 342 31.04 -1.44 -40.27
CA LEU A 342 30.02 -0.64 -40.97
C LEU A 342 30.58 -0.03 -42.27
N PRO A 343 29.78 0.00 -43.36
CA PRO A 343 29.92 0.96 -44.45
C PRO A 343 29.31 2.33 -44.07
N SER A 344 29.85 3.41 -44.65
CA SER A 344 29.42 4.80 -44.40
C SER A 344 28.44 5.34 -45.47
N THR A 345 27.89 6.53 -45.21
CA THR A 345 26.79 7.18 -45.94
C THR A 345 27.13 7.79 -47.30
N GLN A 346 26.20 7.68 -48.26
CA GLN A 346 25.92 8.59 -49.41
C GLN A 346 24.68 8.06 -50.17
N SER A 347 23.82 8.81 -50.87
CA SER A 347 23.41 10.24 -50.83
C SER A 347 22.14 10.41 -51.71
N LEU A 348 21.27 11.39 -51.45
CA LEU A 348 20.02 11.63 -52.22
C LEU A 348 20.26 12.04 -53.70
N PRO A 349 19.26 11.83 -54.57
CA PRO A 349 18.61 12.99 -55.18
C PRO A 349 17.06 12.94 -55.22
N SER A 350 16.46 14.09 -55.53
CA SER A 350 15.07 14.47 -55.20
C SER A 350 13.94 14.01 -56.14
N ALA A 351 12.81 13.68 -55.52
CA ALA A 351 11.42 14.04 -55.85
C ALA A 351 10.97 14.32 -57.30
N LYS A 352 9.91 13.62 -57.73
CA LYS A 352 8.82 14.14 -58.59
C LYS A 352 7.57 13.24 -58.56
N GLY A 353 6.40 13.87 -58.67
CA GLY A 353 5.12 13.29 -59.11
C GLY A 353 4.34 14.40 -59.87
N PRO A 354 3.02 14.30 -60.10
CA PRO A 354 2.12 13.13 -60.03
C PRO A 354 1.30 12.93 -61.34
N SER A 355 0.55 11.81 -61.46
CA SER A 355 -0.58 11.61 -62.41
C SER A 355 -1.35 10.34 -61.98
N THR A 356 -2.69 10.20 -61.83
CA THR A 356 -3.94 10.77 -62.41
C THR A 356 -4.53 10.07 -63.65
N SER A 357 -5.26 8.96 -63.45
CA SER A 357 -6.44 8.49 -64.22
C SER A 357 -6.97 7.18 -63.58
N LYS A 358 -8.18 7.06 -63.03
CA LYS A 358 -9.56 7.16 -63.58
C LYS A 358 -10.13 5.84 -64.16
N ILE A 359 -11.26 5.42 -63.56
CA ILE A 359 -12.51 4.96 -64.20
C ILE A 359 -12.58 3.55 -64.83
N ASP A 360 -13.55 2.67 -64.51
CA ASP A 360 -14.39 2.53 -63.27
C ASP A 360 -14.51 1.02 -62.86
N ASP A 361 -15.58 0.19 -62.88
CA ASP A 361 -17.04 0.27 -63.20
C ASP A 361 -17.80 -0.95 -62.58
N SER A 362 -19.11 -1.09 -62.85
CA SER A 362 -20.12 -2.10 -62.39
C SER A 362 -19.82 -3.56 -62.85
N GLU A 363 -20.38 -4.68 -62.34
CA GLU A 363 -21.81 -4.93 -62.03
C GLU A 363 -22.14 -6.15 -61.11
N THR A 364 -23.31 -6.03 -60.46
CA THR A 364 -24.14 -6.96 -59.67
C THR A 364 -24.26 -8.44 -60.12
N THR A 365 -24.42 -9.41 -59.19
CA THR A 365 -25.65 -10.26 -59.08
C THR A 365 -25.73 -11.26 -57.89
N LYS A 366 -26.83 -11.16 -57.12
CA LYS A 366 -27.73 -12.22 -56.55
C LYS A 366 -27.20 -13.47 -55.79
N GLU A 367 -27.77 -13.66 -54.59
CA GLU A 367 -27.99 -14.99 -53.94
C GLU A 367 -29.04 -15.85 -54.70
N PRO A 368 -29.23 -17.15 -54.36
CA PRO A 368 -30.32 -17.47 -53.41
C PRO A 368 -30.13 -18.75 -52.55
N GLY A 369 -31.02 -18.96 -51.58
CA GLY A 369 -31.66 -20.28 -51.44
C GLY A 369 -31.59 -21.03 -50.09
N VAL A 370 -32.46 -20.64 -49.15
CA VAL A 370 -32.84 -21.40 -47.94
C VAL A 370 -33.22 -22.87 -48.22
N SER A 371 -32.94 -23.77 -47.27
CA SER A 371 -33.77 -24.98 -47.05
C SER A 371 -33.97 -25.26 -45.55
N THR A 372 -35.06 -25.94 -45.21
CA THR A 372 -35.53 -26.14 -43.82
C THR A 372 -35.86 -27.60 -43.58
N ILE A 373 -35.46 -28.16 -42.44
CA ILE A 373 -36.00 -29.43 -41.92
C ILE A 373 -36.49 -29.23 -40.49
N GLN A 374 -37.67 -29.79 -40.22
CA GLN A 374 -38.40 -29.68 -38.96
C GLN A 374 -38.87 -31.08 -38.55
N GLN A 375 -38.52 -31.51 -37.34
CA GLN A 375 -39.14 -32.67 -36.70
C GLN A 375 -39.10 -32.50 -35.17
N ALA A 376 -40.14 -32.99 -34.51
CA ALA A 376 -40.29 -32.96 -33.06
C ALA A 376 -40.64 -34.36 -32.55
N ASN A 377 -40.35 -34.66 -31.28
CA ASN A 377 -41.32 -35.34 -30.41
C ASN A 377 -40.90 -35.43 -28.94
N SER A 378 -41.94 -35.36 -28.10
CA SER A 378 -42.11 -36.03 -26.80
C SER A 378 -41.18 -35.72 -25.61
N ALA A 379 -41.83 -35.35 -24.51
CA ALA A 379 -41.22 -34.97 -23.24
C ALA A 379 -40.86 -36.15 -22.32
N SER A 380 -40.02 -35.86 -21.32
CA SER A 380 -40.12 -36.45 -19.98
C SER A 380 -39.61 -35.45 -18.94
N SER A 381 -40.28 -35.39 -17.79
CA SER A 381 -40.10 -34.35 -16.77
C SER A 381 -39.25 -34.83 -15.58
N ILE A 382 -38.18 -34.12 -15.27
CA ILE A 382 -37.45 -34.22 -14.00
C ILE A 382 -37.25 -32.79 -13.47
N THR A 383 -37.58 -32.56 -12.19
CA THR A 383 -37.57 -31.24 -11.57
C THR A 383 -36.27 -31.01 -10.80
N THR A 384 -35.50 -30.00 -11.18
CA THR A 384 -34.27 -29.57 -10.45
C THR A 384 -34.50 -28.22 -9.77
N PRO A 385 -33.86 -27.92 -8.62
CA PRO A 385 -34.07 -26.66 -7.90
C PRO A 385 -33.60 -25.44 -8.69
N LYS A 386 -34.33 -24.33 -8.54
CA LYS A 386 -34.12 -23.08 -9.28
C LYS A 386 -32.93 -22.29 -8.70
N ALA A 387 -31.83 -22.23 -9.45
CA ALA A 387 -30.78 -21.25 -9.20
C ALA A 387 -31.30 -19.82 -9.47
N LEU A 388 -30.81 -18.85 -8.71
CA LEU A 388 -31.09 -17.43 -8.94
C LEU A 388 -29.98 -16.85 -9.83
N GLU A 389 -30.33 -16.41 -11.04
CA GLU A 389 -29.42 -15.61 -11.87
C GLU A 389 -29.19 -14.23 -11.23
N PRO A 390 -27.95 -13.70 -11.26
CA PRO A 390 -27.69 -12.31 -10.92
C PRO A 390 -28.29 -11.37 -11.99
N PRO A 391 -28.75 -10.17 -11.61
CA PRO A 391 -29.31 -9.21 -12.57
C PRO A 391 -28.23 -8.69 -13.52
N ASN A 392 -28.60 -8.54 -14.81
CA ASN A 392 -27.71 -7.98 -15.83
C ASN A 392 -27.24 -6.54 -15.50
N PRO A 393 -25.99 -6.18 -15.81
CA PRO A 393 -25.47 -4.83 -15.57
C PRO A 393 -26.20 -3.77 -16.43
N PRO A 394 -26.31 -2.52 -15.95
CA PRO A 394 -27.01 -1.45 -16.66
C PRO A 394 -26.30 -1.06 -17.96
N ARG A 395 -27.10 -0.74 -18.98
CA ARG A 395 -26.66 -0.46 -20.34
C ARG A 395 -25.88 0.87 -20.42
N HIS A 396 -24.67 0.87 -20.96
CA HIS A 396 -23.93 2.11 -21.25
C HIS A 396 -24.76 3.05 -22.14
N ILE A 397 -24.89 4.32 -21.73
CA ILE A 397 -25.45 5.41 -22.54
C ILE A 397 -24.31 6.35 -22.94
N SER A 398 -23.82 6.21 -24.16
CA SER A 398 -22.80 7.09 -24.73
C SER A 398 -23.42 8.42 -25.16
N LYS A 399 -23.29 9.47 -24.34
CA LYS A 399 -23.56 10.86 -24.73
C LYS A 399 -22.56 11.82 -24.10
N SER A 400 -21.53 12.19 -24.86
CA SER A 400 -20.63 13.29 -24.53
C SER A 400 -21.33 14.65 -24.77
N PRO A 401 -21.16 15.62 -23.85
CA PRO A 401 -21.21 17.04 -24.18
C PRO A 401 -19.78 17.59 -24.22
N SER A 402 -19.42 18.34 -25.27
CA SER A 402 -18.19 19.13 -25.28
C SER A 402 -18.33 20.33 -24.33
N SER A 403 -17.36 20.52 -23.44
CA SER A 403 -17.18 21.81 -22.77
C SER A 403 -15.69 22.14 -22.62
N THR A 404 -15.26 23.21 -23.29
CA THR A 404 -13.98 23.86 -23.03
C THR A 404 -14.11 24.64 -21.73
N SER A 405 -13.28 24.33 -20.74
CA SER A 405 -13.09 25.17 -19.57
C SER A 405 -11.59 25.44 -19.38
N ASN A 406 -11.22 26.72 -19.28
CA ASN A 406 -9.87 27.10 -18.93
C ASN A 406 -9.64 26.82 -17.43
N PRO A 407 -8.45 26.37 -17.02
CA PRO A 407 -8.17 26.08 -15.62
C PRO A 407 -8.31 27.36 -14.76
N LEU A 408 -9.03 27.24 -13.64
CA LEU A 408 -9.13 28.29 -12.65
C LEU A 408 -7.78 28.47 -11.92
N PRO A 409 -7.31 29.72 -11.70
CA PRO A 409 -6.05 29.96 -11.01
C PRO A 409 -6.17 29.60 -9.52
N ILE A 410 -5.39 28.62 -9.08
CA ILE A 410 -5.36 28.15 -7.69
C ILE A 410 -4.73 29.23 -6.80
N THR A 411 -5.48 29.70 -5.79
CA THR A 411 -4.96 30.52 -4.69
C THR A 411 -4.95 29.69 -3.42
N VAL A 412 -3.76 29.45 -2.86
CA VAL A 412 -3.60 28.68 -1.61
C VAL A 412 -4.12 29.50 -0.42
N PRO A 413 -5.00 28.95 0.45
CA PRO A 413 -5.46 29.63 1.65
C PRO A 413 -4.29 30.06 2.56
N GLY A 414 -4.28 31.33 2.98
CA GLY A 414 -3.13 31.94 3.67
C GLY A 414 -2.78 31.33 5.03
N GLU A 415 -3.67 30.52 5.62
CA GLU A 415 -3.45 29.87 6.90
C GLU A 415 -2.50 28.65 6.78
N MET A 416 -2.54 27.93 5.65
CA MET A 416 -1.64 26.80 5.36
C MET A 416 -0.16 27.20 5.17
N LYS A 417 0.19 28.48 5.33
CA LYS A 417 1.58 28.96 5.34
C LYS A 417 2.18 29.14 6.74
N LYS A 418 1.40 29.00 7.82
CA LYS A 418 1.88 29.31 9.19
C LYS A 418 2.63 28.17 9.87
N ASP A 419 2.32 26.93 9.54
CA ASP A 419 2.86 25.73 10.23
C ASP A 419 4.03 25.06 9.47
N LEU A 420 4.54 25.70 8.43
CA LEU A 420 5.79 25.32 7.76
C LEU A 420 7.00 25.85 8.55
N PRO A 421 7.91 24.99 9.05
CA PRO A 421 9.13 25.47 9.70
C PRO A 421 10.01 26.21 8.68
N ASN A 422 10.29 27.49 8.96
CA ASN A 422 10.93 28.38 8.00
C ASN A 422 12.46 28.15 7.94
N VAL A 423 12.92 27.34 6.98
CA VAL A 423 14.33 26.96 6.81
C VAL A 423 14.94 27.53 5.54
N ALA A 424 15.27 28.82 5.56
CA ALA A 424 16.29 29.41 4.68
C ALA A 424 16.74 30.81 5.17
N GLN A 425 17.85 30.88 5.91
CA GLN A 425 19.04 31.64 5.49
C GLN A 425 20.14 31.49 6.54
N ALA A 426 21.33 31.07 6.08
CA ALA A 426 22.56 31.19 6.86
C ALA A 426 23.30 32.44 6.35
N ASP A 427 23.50 33.42 7.23
CA ASP A 427 24.58 34.40 7.07
C ASP A 427 25.08 34.85 8.46
N THR A 428 26.04 35.75 8.49
CA THR A 428 27.14 35.74 9.46
C THR A 428 27.13 36.89 10.49
N THR A 429 27.99 36.75 11.51
CA THR A 429 28.38 37.73 12.56
C THR A 429 27.43 37.93 13.78
N PRO A 430 27.92 38.41 14.96
CA PRO A 430 27.50 37.86 16.26
C PRO A 430 26.63 38.75 17.19
N LEU A 431 26.33 38.20 18.38
CA LEU A 431 25.57 38.76 19.52
C LEU A 431 25.80 40.26 19.84
N PRO A 432 24.76 40.89 20.42
CA PRO A 432 24.88 41.30 21.83
C PRO A 432 23.77 40.76 22.75
N SER A 433 24.01 40.88 24.07
CA SER A 433 23.12 40.38 25.13
C SER A 433 22.32 41.49 25.83
N THR A 434 21.06 41.23 26.17
CA THR A 434 20.34 41.86 27.30
C THR A 434 19.36 40.89 27.94
N ALA A 435 19.23 40.95 29.27
CA ALA A 435 18.28 40.14 30.03
C ALA A 435 17.14 41.02 30.57
N THR A 436 15.93 40.46 30.70
CA THR A 436 14.79 41.13 31.33
C THR A 436 14.12 40.20 32.34
N THR A 437 14.03 40.64 33.59
CA THR A 437 13.40 39.94 34.71
C THR A 437 11.87 40.04 34.70
N PHE A 438 11.19 39.01 35.22
CA PHE A 438 9.86 39.17 35.82
C PHE A 438 9.76 38.43 37.17
N SER A 439 8.86 38.90 38.03
CA SER A 439 8.98 38.79 39.49
C SER A 439 8.21 37.63 40.14
N LYS A 440 8.67 37.23 41.34
CA LYS A 440 7.97 36.31 42.25
C LYS A 440 6.65 36.92 42.77
N ILE A 441 5.69 36.04 43.06
CA ILE A 441 4.59 36.30 44.02
C ILE A 441 4.63 35.17 45.07
N THR A 442 4.31 35.49 46.33
CA THR A 442 4.64 34.66 47.51
C THR A 442 3.39 34.03 48.14
N SER A 443 3.52 32.82 48.68
CA SER A 443 2.49 32.16 49.51
C SER A 443 2.59 32.58 50.99
N PRO A 444 1.46 32.65 51.74
CA PRO A 444 1.45 32.60 53.20
C PRO A 444 1.44 31.15 53.73
N ASN A 445 1.78 30.98 55.02
CA ASN A 445 2.07 29.69 55.67
C ASN A 445 0.98 29.22 56.68
N PRO A 446 1.07 28.01 57.28
CA PRO A 446 -0.09 27.29 57.84
C PRO A 446 -0.39 27.53 59.33
N ILE A 447 -1.44 26.87 59.83
CA ILE A 447 -1.82 26.77 61.26
C ILE A 447 -1.84 25.29 61.69
N GLU A 448 -1.19 24.96 62.80
CA GLU A 448 -1.24 23.63 63.43
C GLU A 448 -2.41 23.46 64.41
N ARG A 449 -2.87 22.22 64.65
CA ARG A 449 -3.36 21.79 65.98
C ARG A 449 -3.36 20.27 66.22
N LYS A 450 -2.37 19.84 67.00
CA LYS A 450 -2.28 18.76 68.02
C LYS A 450 -3.08 17.43 67.88
N SER A 451 -2.35 16.37 68.21
CA SER A 451 -2.68 14.93 68.21
C SER A 451 -3.44 14.39 69.43
N THR A 452 -4.12 13.24 69.25
CA THR A 452 -3.98 12.04 70.12
C THR A 452 -4.35 10.76 69.30
N PRO A 453 -3.95 9.53 69.71
CA PRO A 453 -3.61 8.48 68.73
C PRO A 453 -4.56 7.26 68.66
N THR A 454 -4.60 6.62 67.48
CA THR A 454 -5.06 5.24 67.31
C THR A 454 -4.19 4.50 66.30
N THR A 455 -3.63 3.34 66.67
CA THR A 455 -2.73 2.55 65.81
C THR A 455 -3.49 1.66 64.82
N LYS A 456 -3.15 1.70 63.52
CA LYS A 456 -2.71 0.52 62.73
C LYS A 456 -2.45 0.82 61.24
N LYS A 457 -1.58 -0.03 60.65
CA LYS A 457 -1.23 -0.20 59.23
C LYS A 457 -0.58 0.99 58.51
N VAL A 458 0.61 0.72 57.98
CA VAL A 458 1.28 1.54 56.97
C VAL A 458 0.55 1.41 55.63
N GLN A 459 0.14 2.52 55.04
CA GLN A 459 -0.11 2.66 53.61
C GLN A 459 0.65 3.90 53.10
N ASN A 460 1.71 3.68 52.32
CA ASN A 460 2.40 4.77 51.63
C ASN A 460 1.57 5.22 50.42
N THR A 461 0.60 6.10 50.68
CA THR A 461 -0.11 6.83 49.62
C THR A 461 0.77 7.95 49.08
N THR A 462 1.66 7.61 48.14
CA THR A 462 2.23 8.61 47.23
C THR A 462 1.10 9.07 46.29
N PRO A 463 0.87 10.39 46.09
CA PRO A 463 -0.10 10.85 45.11
C PRO A 463 0.45 10.60 43.69
N CYS A 464 0.07 9.49 43.08
CA CYS A 464 0.35 9.24 41.68
C CYS A 464 -0.45 10.21 40.80
N ASN A 465 0.24 11.18 40.20
CA ASN A 465 -0.30 11.95 39.09
C ASN A 465 -0.80 11.01 37.97
N PRO A 466 -1.87 11.36 37.24
CA PRO A 466 -2.41 10.51 36.19
C PRO A 466 -1.36 10.27 35.09
N ILE A 467 -1.05 9.00 34.84
CA ILE A 467 -0.14 8.60 33.77
C ILE A 467 -0.84 8.87 32.43
N LYS A 468 -0.33 9.85 31.67
CA LYS A 468 -0.68 9.97 30.24
C LYS A 468 -0.02 8.82 29.48
N LEU A 469 -0.83 7.84 29.09
CA LEU A 469 -0.45 6.77 28.15
C LEU A 469 -0.36 7.35 26.73
N SER A 470 0.73 8.06 26.47
CA SER A 470 1.06 8.66 25.16
C SER A 470 2.57 8.83 25.00
N THR A 471 3.37 7.87 25.50
CA THR A 471 4.82 8.06 25.62
C THR A 471 5.62 7.38 24.51
N ARG A 472 6.82 7.92 24.28
CA ARG A 472 7.90 7.37 23.44
C ARG A 472 8.22 5.90 23.75
N GLU A 473 7.87 5.41 24.94
CA GLU A 473 8.06 4.01 25.35
C GLU A 473 7.08 3.07 24.65
N GLN A 474 5.83 3.48 24.41
CA GLN A 474 4.86 2.69 23.65
C GLN A 474 5.30 2.56 22.18
N ILE A 475 5.81 3.65 21.59
CA ILE A 475 6.43 3.64 20.26
C ILE A 475 7.68 2.75 20.25
N SER A 476 8.56 2.87 21.25
CA SER A 476 9.76 2.02 21.35
C SER A 476 9.43 0.54 21.54
N GLU A 477 8.33 0.22 22.23
CA GLU A 477 7.84 -1.14 22.45
C GLU A 477 7.16 -1.71 21.19
N TYR A 478 6.42 -0.89 20.45
CA TYR A 478 5.90 -1.23 19.13
C TYR A 478 7.03 -1.62 18.16
N LEU A 479 8.01 -0.73 17.99
CA LEU A 479 9.17 -0.96 17.11
C LEU A 479 9.95 -2.22 17.57
N ARG A 480 10.09 -2.45 18.89
CA ARG A 480 10.71 -3.67 19.43
C ARG A 480 9.91 -4.94 19.10
N ARG A 481 8.57 -4.89 19.15
CA ARG A 481 7.68 -6.02 18.80
C ARG A 481 7.60 -6.26 17.29
N LEU A 482 7.65 -5.22 16.45
CA LEU A 482 7.73 -5.34 14.99
C LEU A 482 9.04 -5.99 14.53
N PHE A 483 10.19 -5.48 14.99
CA PHE A 483 11.49 -5.79 14.39
C PHE A 483 12.31 -6.86 15.14
N GLY A 484 11.82 -7.39 16.27
CA GLY A 484 12.42 -8.54 16.98
C GLY A 484 13.83 -8.32 17.56
N GLY A 485 14.40 -7.12 17.42
CA GLY A 485 15.78 -6.80 17.77
C GLY A 485 16.00 -6.53 19.25
N LYS A 486 17.19 -6.91 19.75
CA LYS A 486 17.67 -6.59 21.11
C LYS A 486 17.81 -5.06 21.30
N PRO A 487 17.61 -4.53 22.52
CA PRO A 487 17.75 -3.11 22.78
C PRO A 487 19.16 -2.61 22.44
N LYS A 488 19.25 -1.43 21.79
CA LYS A 488 20.51 -0.70 21.65
C LYS A 488 21.03 -0.38 23.07
N ASN A 489 22.14 -1.00 23.46
CA ASN A 489 22.82 -0.66 24.71
C ASN A 489 23.14 0.84 24.71
N LYS A 490 22.58 1.57 25.67
CA LYS A 490 23.03 2.94 25.96
C LYS A 490 24.44 2.85 26.56
N CYS A 491 25.46 3.01 25.72
CA CYS A 491 26.78 3.40 26.19
C CYS A 491 26.61 4.71 26.97
N LYS A 492 26.86 4.67 28.27
CA LYS A 492 27.02 5.88 29.07
C LYS A 492 28.41 6.46 28.75
N ASN A 493 28.42 7.74 28.41
CA ASN A 493 29.45 8.68 28.87
C ASN A 493 28.71 9.70 29.75
#